data_AF-A0A6J1RDD6-F1
#
_entry.id   AF-A0A6J1RDD6-F1
#
_cell.length_a   1.000
_cell.length_b   1.000
_cell.length_c   1.000
_cell.angle_alpha   90.00
_cell.angle_beta   90.00
_cell.angle_gamma   90.00
#
_symmetry.space_group_name_H-M   'P 1'
#
loop_
_entity.id
_entity.type
_entity.pdbx_description
1 polymer ?
#
loop_
_entity_poly.entity_id
_entity_poly.type
_entity_poly.pdbx_seq_one_letter_code
_entity_poly.pdbx_strand_id
1 'polypeptide(L)'
;MSDHRLSFLVGCLNWLIFFAGSTIVHENATGVDVTPRILSRPKRYLIFPHGSNFQLVYCLTIGAYGRDGDLVLGLTAALAWELPSKVDSKISNLLHRRSRSVVYPKMEAFLQSAGFDGRSCVMRALCEAGQRDPSRIGTGSFVQELLHAIFTLPRDGARFERSGDRAYDRAYEAGGNCERLYPTCRHSIYDVEF
;
A
#
# COMPACT_ATOMS: atom_id res chain seq x y z
N MET A 1 -28.31 42.99 -25.59
CA MET A 1 -27.33 42.66 -26.65
C MET A 1 -25.93 42.44 -26.05
N SER A 2 -25.83 41.62 -24.98
CA SER A 2 -24.55 41.36 -24.28
C SER A 2 -24.40 39.89 -23.80
N ASP A 3 -25.48 39.10 -23.78
CA ASP A 3 -25.43 37.72 -23.25
C ASP A 3 -25.00 36.66 -24.27
N HIS A 4 -25.24 36.88 -25.57
CA HIS A 4 -24.83 35.93 -26.62
C HIS A 4 -23.31 35.89 -26.84
N ARG A 5 -22.59 36.99 -26.59
CA ARG A 5 -21.13 37.02 -26.75
C ARG A 5 -20.42 36.23 -25.65
N LEU A 6 -20.99 36.21 -24.44
CA LEU A 6 -20.44 35.48 -23.30
C LEU A 6 -20.63 33.96 -23.48
N SER A 7 -21.80 33.53 -23.96
CA SER A 7 -22.07 32.11 -24.21
C SER A 7 -21.22 31.54 -25.35
N PHE A 8 -20.92 32.35 -26.38
CA PHE A 8 -20.05 31.93 -27.48
C PHE A 8 -18.59 31.82 -27.04
N LEU A 9 -18.11 32.73 -26.19
CA LEU A 9 -16.76 32.68 -25.61
C LEU A 9 -16.56 31.48 -24.68
N VAL A 10 -17.54 31.16 -23.84
CA VAL A 10 -17.50 29.97 -22.97
C VAL A 10 -17.55 28.68 -23.79
N GLY A 11 -18.33 28.65 -24.88
CA GLY A 11 -18.33 27.55 -25.84
C GLY A 11 -16.98 27.32 -26.50
N CYS A 12 -16.31 28.39 -26.97
CA CYS A 12 -14.98 28.31 -27.58
C CYS A 12 -13.90 27.88 -26.58
N LEU A 13 -13.95 28.36 -25.34
CA LEU A 13 -13.02 27.96 -24.27
C LEU A 13 -13.18 26.48 -23.90
N ASN A 14 -14.41 25.97 -23.85
CA ASN A 14 -14.67 24.56 -23.55
C ASN A 14 -14.29 23.65 -24.74
N TRP A 15 -14.40 24.15 -25.97
CA TRP A 15 -14.00 23.43 -27.19
C TRP A 15 -12.47 23.36 -27.36
N LEU A 16 -11.74 24.42 -26.96
CA LEU A 16 -10.27 24.43 -26.92
C LEU A 16 -9.70 23.49 -25.85
N ILE A 17 -10.40 23.33 -24.71
CA ILE A 17 -10.05 22.34 -23.67
C ILE A 17 -10.29 20.91 -24.19
N PHE A 18 -11.30 20.68 -25.04
CA PHE A 18 -11.59 19.37 -25.64
C PHE A 18 -10.61 18.96 -26.76
N PHE A 19 -9.97 19.91 -27.46
CA PHE A 19 -9.03 19.60 -28.55
C PHE A 19 -7.55 19.51 -28.13
N ALA A 20 -7.17 20.07 -26.97
CA ALA A 20 -5.80 19.95 -26.44
C ALA A 20 -5.50 18.58 -25.81
N GLY A 21 -6.50 17.70 -25.68
CA GLY A 21 -6.35 16.33 -25.13
C GLY A 21 -5.78 15.30 -26.12
N SER A 22 -5.48 15.70 -27.35
CA SER A 22 -5.02 14.79 -28.42
C SER A 22 -3.59 15.09 -28.86
N THR A 23 -2.64 15.21 -27.92
CA THR A 23 -1.22 15.02 -28.23
C THR A 23 -0.86 13.57 -28.01
N ILE A 24 -0.72 12.87 -29.14
CA ILE A 24 -0.20 11.52 -29.29
C ILE A 24 1.17 11.45 -28.58
N VAL A 25 1.23 10.78 -27.44
CA VAL A 25 2.50 10.30 -26.88
C VAL A 25 2.88 9.06 -27.68
N HIS A 26 3.82 9.24 -28.59
CA HIS A 26 4.47 8.16 -29.30
C HIS A 26 5.49 7.54 -28.33
N GLU A 27 5.07 6.55 -27.55
CA GLU A 27 5.96 5.82 -26.65
C GLU A 27 6.73 4.78 -27.48
N ASN A 28 7.91 5.17 -27.96
CA ASN A 28 8.85 4.24 -28.55
C ASN A 28 9.60 3.54 -27.40
N ALA A 29 8.96 2.54 -26.79
CA ALA A 29 9.56 1.71 -25.76
C ALA A 29 10.47 0.67 -26.43
N THR A 30 11.77 0.98 -26.57
CA THR A 30 12.79 -0.04 -26.75
C THR A 30 12.90 -0.82 -25.45
N GLY A 31 12.12 -1.88 -25.34
CA GLY A 31 12.16 -2.83 -24.24
C GLY A 31 13.52 -3.50 -24.18
N VAL A 32 14.33 -3.11 -23.20
CA VAL A 32 15.45 -3.92 -22.74
C VAL A 32 14.84 -5.13 -22.05
N ASP A 33 14.90 -6.28 -22.72
CA ASP A 33 14.51 -7.58 -22.18
C ASP A 33 15.53 -7.99 -21.10
N VAL A 34 15.35 -7.46 -19.89
CA VAL A 34 15.97 -8.01 -18.69
C VAL A 34 15.23 -9.30 -18.42
N THR A 35 15.71 -10.41 -18.98
CA THR A 35 15.21 -11.75 -18.67
C THR A 35 15.23 -11.92 -17.15
N PRO A 36 14.06 -11.92 -16.47
CA PRO A 36 14.04 -12.11 -15.03
C PRO A 36 14.49 -13.55 -14.80
N ARG A 37 15.57 -13.73 -14.04
CA ARG A 37 16.04 -15.05 -13.65
C ARG A 37 14.89 -15.74 -12.91
N ILE A 38 14.20 -16.66 -13.58
CA ILE A 38 13.04 -17.37 -13.03
C ILE A 38 13.55 -18.24 -11.88
N LEU A 39 13.36 -17.75 -10.65
CA LEU A 39 13.47 -18.58 -9.46
C LEU A 39 12.30 -19.56 -9.52
N SER A 40 12.55 -20.73 -10.09
CA SER A 40 11.56 -21.78 -10.33
C SER A 40 11.04 -22.47 -9.07
N ARG A 41 11.28 -21.91 -7.87
CA ARG A 41 10.79 -22.49 -6.63
C ARG A 41 9.27 -22.30 -6.55
N PRO A 42 8.47 -23.38 -6.63
CA PRO A 42 7.03 -23.26 -6.50
C PRO A 42 6.69 -22.75 -5.08
N LYS A 43 5.83 -21.73 -5.02
CA LYS A 43 5.34 -21.17 -3.76
C LYS A 43 4.62 -22.28 -2.99
N ARG A 44 5.11 -22.60 -1.80
CA ARG A 44 4.49 -23.60 -0.91
C ARG A 44 3.50 -22.89 -0.02
N TYR A 45 2.33 -23.49 0.14
CA TYR A 45 1.28 -22.99 1.01
C TYR A 45 1.12 -23.95 2.18
N LEU A 46 0.96 -23.40 3.37
CA LEU A 46 0.56 -24.17 4.55
C LEU A 46 -0.96 -24.30 4.48
N ILE A 47 -1.46 -25.51 4.21
CA ILE A 47 -2.89 -25.81 4.14
C ILE A 47 -3.28 -26.51 5.45
N PHE A 48 -4.35 -26.02 6.07
CA PHE A 48 -4.84 -26.58 7.32
C PHE A 48 -5.96 -27.59 7.06
N PRO A 49 -6.04 -28.68 7.84
CA PRO A 49 -7.14 -29.63 7.73
C PRO A 49 -8.48 -28.94 8.07
N HIS A 50 -9.55 -29.41 7.45
CA HIS A 50 -10.91 -28.91 7.72
C HIS A 50 -11.24 -29.02 9.21
N GLY A 51 -11.73 -27.92 9.80
CA GLY A 51 -12.06 -27.83 11.23
C GLY A 51 -10.92 -27.32 12.12
N SER A 52 -9.77 -26.96 11.56
CA SER A 52 -8.70 -26.27 12.31
C SER A 52 -9.11 -24.81 12.63
N ASN A 53 -8.82 -24.36 13.86
CA ASN A 53 -9.05 -22.99 14.32
C ASN A 53 -7.76 -22.32 14.82
N PHE A 54 -7.69 -21.00 14.67
CA PHE A 54 -6.62 -20.16 15.17
C PHE A 54 -7.21 -19.30 16.26
N GLN A 55 -6.71 -19.45 17.49
CA GLN A 55 -7.23 -18.77 18.65
C GLN A 55 -6.16 -17.87 19.26
N LEU A 56 -6.44 -16.56 19.32
CA LEU A 56 -5.66 -15.59 20.08
C LEU A 56 -6.43 -15.25 21.34
N VAL A 57 -5.79 -15.45 22.49
CA VAL A 57 -6.35 -15.10 23.80
C VAL A 57 -5.47 -14.03 24.43
N TYR A 58 -6.03 -12.84 24.61
CA TYR A 58 -5.40 -11.74 25.31
C TYR A 58 -5.87 -11.73 26.75
N CYS A 59 -4.94 -11.83 27.69
CA CYS A 59 -5.21 -11.75 29.12
C CYS A 59 -4.54 -10.49 29.68
N LEU A 60 -5.33 -9.61 30.27
CA LEU A 60 -4.84 -8.45 31.00
C LEU A 60 -5.24 -8.60 32.47
N THR A 61 -4.27 -8.57 33.37
CA THR A 61 -4.49 -8.56 34.81
C THR A 61 -4.09 -7.21 35.37
N ILE A 62 -5.01 -6.52 36.03
CA ILE A 62 -4.76 -5.26 36.71
C ILE A 62 -4.83 -5.54 38.21
N GLY A 63 -3.67 -5.48 38.88
CA GLY A 63 -3.57 -5.56 40.34
C GLY A 63 -3.70 -4.17 40.96
N ALA A 64 -4.67 -3.98 41.86
CA ALA A 64 -4.78 -2.74 42.62
C ALA A 64 -3.85 -2.79 43.84
N TYR A 65 -2.62 -2.29 43.70
CA TYR A 65 -1.71 -2.13 44.85
C TYR A 65 -2.19 -0.97 45.73
N GLY A 66 -2.63 -1.26 46.97
CA GLY A 66 -2.96 -0.18 47.91
C GLY A 66 -3.55 -0.52 49.27
N ARG A 67 -4.09 -1.72 49.55
CA ARG A 67 -4.61 -2.08 50.89
C ARG A 67 -4.77 -3.58 51.12
N ASP A 68 -4.80 -3.97 52.40
CA ASP A 68 -5.10 -5.33 52.85
C ASP A 68 -6.44 -5.81 52.27
N GLY A 69 -6.37 -6.82 51.40
CA GLY A 69 -7.48 -7.30 50.57
C GLY A 69 -7.28 -6.98 49.10
N ASP A 70 -6.18 -7.46 48.51
CA ASP A 70 -5.82 -7.22 47.12
C ASP A 70 -6.92 -7.72 46.16
N LEU A 71 -7.57 -6.76 45.48
CA LEU A 71 -8.51 -7.03 44.40
C LEU A 71 -7.74 -7.15 43.09
N VAL A 72 -7.81 -8.32 42.46
CA VAL A 72 -7.24 -8.57 41.13
C VAL A 72 -8.37 -8.61 40.11
N LEU A 73 -8.37 -7.65 39.17
CA LEU A 73 -9.30 -7.65 38.04
C LEU A 73 -8.61 -8.30 36.83
N GLY A 74 -9.19 -9.39 36.33
CA GLY A 74 -8.77 -10.04 35.10
C GLY A 74 -9.72 -9.71 33.94
N LEU A 75 -9.18 -9.22 32.82
CA LEU A 75 -9.90 -9.10 31.55
C LEU A 75 -9.33 -10.13 30.57
N THR A 76 -10.21 -10.89 29.95
CA THR A 76 -9.85 -11.87 28.91
C THR A 76 -10.62 -11.58 27.63
N ALA A 77 -9.90 -11.49 26.51
CA ALA A 77 -10.48 -11.35 25.19
C ALA A 77 -9.98 -12.51 24.33
N ALA A 78 -10.90 -13.38 23.90
CA ALA A 78 -10.60 -14.51 23.03
C ALA A 78 -11.15 -14.24 21.62
N LEU A 79 -10.26 -14.34 20.64
CA LEU A 79 -10.59 -14.22 19.22
C LEU A 79 -10.32 -15.58 18.57
N ALA A 80 -11.29 -16.11 17.84
CA ALA A 80 -11.16 -17.38 17.12
C ALA A 80 -11.47 -17.14 15.64
N TRP A 81 -10.58 -17.62 14.77
CA TRP A 81 -10.77 -17.61 13.33
C TRP A 81 -10.68 -19.04 12.79
N GLU A 82 -11.52 -19.34 11.80
CA GLU A 82 -11.41 -20.57 11.02
C GLU A 82 -10.26 -20.45 10.02
N LEU A 83 -9.39 -21.46 9.94
CA LEU A 83 -8.30 -21.42 8.97
C LEU A 83 -8.77 -21.89 7.59
N PRO A 84 -8.26 -21.27 6.52
CA PRO A 84 -8.58 -21.68 5.17
C PRO A 84 -8.02 -23.07 4.87
N SER A 85 -8.90 -24.00 4.46
CA SER A 85 -8.53 -25.35 4.04
C SER A 85 -8.29 -25.48 2.53
N LYS A 86 -8.62 -24.44 1.75
CA LYS A 86 -8.40 -24.37 0.30
C LYS A 86 -7.75 -23.04 -0.04
N VAL A 87 -6.64 -23.10 -0.77
CA VAL A 87 -5.92 -21.92 -1.24
C VAL A 87 -6.26 -21.72 -2.71
N ASP A 88 -7.07 -20.70 -2.99
CA ASP A 88 -7.19 -20.15 -4.34
C ASP A 88 -6.12 -19.07 -4.50
N SER A 89 -5.28 -19.22 -5.53
CA SER A 89 -4.22 -18.25 -5.85
C SER A 89 -4.82 -16.86 -6.09
N LYS A 90 -6.02 -16.78 -6.65
CA LYS A 90 -6.75 -15.53 -6.88
C LYS A 90 -7.14 -14.87 -5.56
N ILE A 91 -7.62 -15.64 -4.58
CA ILE A 91 -7.97 -15.14 -3.24
C ILE A 91 -6.73 -14.56 -2.56
N SER A 92 -5.57 -15.22 -2.66
CA SER A 92 -4.34 -14.70 -2.03
C SER A 92 -3.93 -13.32 -2.55
N ASN A 93 -4.04 -13.08 -3.86
CA ASN A 93 -3.74 -11.80 -4.50
C ASN A 93 -4.81 -10.74 -4.19
N LEU A 94 -6.10 -11.12 -4.21
CA LEU A 94 -7.21 -10.23 -3.85
C LEU A 94 -7.14 -9.80 -2.38
N LEU A 95 -6.83 -10.73 -1.46
CA LEU A 95 -6.64 -10.43 -0.04
C LEU A 95 -5.49 -9.45 0.16
N HIS A 96 -4.40 -9.58 -0.60
CA HIS A 96 -3.27 -8.67 -0.54
C HIS A 96 -3.66 -7.24 -0.94
N ARG A 97 -4.46 -7.06 -2.00
CA ARG A 97 -4.95 -5.73 -2.40
C ARG A 97 -6.00 -5.19 -1.44
N ARG A 98 -6.97 -6.00 -1.00
CA ARG A 98 -8.02 -5.56 -0.06
C ARG A 98 -7.48 -5.20 1.32
N SER A 99 -6.47 -5.93 1.80
CA SER A 99 -5.74 -5.59 3.02
C SER A 99 -5.07 -4.22 2.89
N ARG A 100 -4.33 -4.02 1.80
CA ARG A 100 -3.58 -2.77 1.55
C ARG A 100 -4.47 -1.55 1.34
N SER A 101 -5.64 -1.70 0.71
CA SER A 101 -6.62 -0.60 0.59
C SER A 101 -7.18 -0.14 1.93
N VAL A 102 -7.09 -0.97 2.97
CA VAL A 102 -7.47 -0.59 4.34
C VAL A 102 -6.27 -0.09 5.14
N VAL A 103 -5.07 -0.65 4.91
CA VAL A 103 -3.85 -0.32 5.65
C VAL A 103 -3.30 1.05 5.24
N TYR A 104 -3.18 1.35 3.95
CA TYR A 104 -2.55 2.60 3.51
C TYR A 104 -3.27 3.85 4.01
N PRO A 105 -4.61 3.98 3.95
CA PRO A 105 -5.29 5.14 4.53
C PRO A 105 -5.09 5.26 6.04
N LYS A 106 -4.98 4.15 6.76
CA LYS A 106 -4.67 4.15 8.20
C LYS A 106 -3.24 4.59 8.47
N MET A 107 -2.29 4.19 7.64
CA MET A 107 -0.90 4.65 7.71
C MET A 107 -0.79 6.15 7.42
N GLU A 108 -1.51 6.65 6.42
CA GLU A 108 -1.60 8.09 6.15
C GLU A 108 -2.12 8.84 7.38
N ALA A 109 -3.23 8.39 7.96
CA ALA A 109 -3.80 9.00 9.16
C ALA A 109 -2.85 8.95 10.36
N PHE A 110 -2.16 7.82 10.56
CA PHE A 110 -1.17 7.68 11.63
C PHE A 110 0.00 8.64 11.44
N LEU A 111 0.61 8.70 10.25
CA LEU A 111 1.71 9.62 9.95
C LEU A 111 1.27 11.08 10.05
N GLN A 112 0.03 11.38 9.66
CA GLN A 112 -0.56 12.70 9.83
C GLN A 112 -0.67 13.08 11.32
N SER A 113 -1.10 12.14 12.17
CA SER A 113 -1.17 12.35 13.62
C SER A 113 0.21 12.49 14.27
N ALA A 114 1.25 11.92 13.66
CA ALA A 114 2.64 12.06 14.08
C ALA A 114 3.30 13.37 13.62
N GLY A 115 2.61 14.21 12.84
CA GLY A 115 3.11 15.52 12.39
C GLY A 115 3.79 15.53 11.02
N PHE A 116 3.71 14.43 10.26
CA PHE A 116 4.20 14.37 8.88
C PHE A 116 3.07 14.61 7.87
N ASP A 117 3.41 14.89 6.62
CA ASP A 117 2.47 14.79 5.51
C ASP A 117 2.25 13.30 5.18
N GLY A 118 1.30 12.70 5.88
CA GLY A 118 1.11 11.24 5.86
C GLY A 118 0.79 10.70 4.47
N ARG A 119 0.02 11.46 3.68
CA ARG A 119 -0.29 11.10 2.30
C ARG A 119 0.95 11.08 1.43
N SER A 120 1.75 12.14 1.46
CA SER A 120 2.96 12.19 0.63
C SER A 120 4.00 11.17 1.08
N CYS A 121 4.10 10.86 2.36
CA CYS A 121 5.01 9.82 2.85
C CYS A 121 4.62 8.41 2.41
N VAL A 122 3.33 8.06 2.44
CA VAL A 122 2.86 6.77 1.91
C VAL A 122 3.10 6.68 0.41
N MET A 123 2.84 7.76 -0.34
CA MET A 123 3.08 7.78 -1.79
C MET A 123 4.58 7.69 -2.13
N ARG A 124 5.44 8.36 -1.36
CA ARG A 124 6.90 8.24 -1.48
C ARG A 124 7.37 6.82 -1.22
N ALA A 125 6.91 6.20 -0.13
CA ALA A 125 7.22 4.83 0.22
C ALA A 125 6.83 3.83 -0.88
N LEU A 126 5.65 4.01 -1.50
CA LEU A 126 5.21 3.20 -2.62
C LEU A 126 6.10 3.36 -3.86
N CYS A 127 6.46 4.60 -4.20
CA CYS A 127 7.37 4.89 -5.30
C CYS A 127 8.75 4.24 -5.06
N GLU A 128 9.31 4.39 -3.86
CA GLU A 128 10.59 3.81 -3.47
C GLU A 128 10.56 2.27 -3.42
N ALA A 129 9.42 1.66 -3.07
CA ALA A 129 9.23 0.22 -3.14
C ALA A 129 9.11 -0.28 -4.59
N GLY A 130 8.39 0.45 -5.45
CA GLY A 130 8.17 0.08 -6.85
C GLY A 130 9.43 0.11 -7.72
N GLN A 131 10.37 1.02 -7.38
CA GLN A 131 11.62 1.22 -8.11
C GLN A 131 12.81 0.42 -7.58
N ARG A 132 12.66 -0.34 -6.48
CA ARG A 132 13.78 -1.07 -5.89
C ARG A 132 14.29 -2.14 -6.86
N ASP A 133 15.61 -2.18 -7.04
CA ASP A 133 16.27 -3.19 -7.86
C ASP A 133 16.11 -4.58 -7.23
N PRO A 134 15.63 -5.60 -7.99
CA PRO A 134 15.46 -6.96 -7.49
C PRO A 134 16.71 -7.60 -6.89
N SER A 135 17.91 -7.21 -7.35
CA SER A 135 19.19 -7.71 -6.85
C SER A 135 19.54 -7.20 -5.46
N ARG A 136 18.91 -6.10 -5.00
CA ARG A 136 19.12 -5.51 -3.68
C ARG A 136 18.06 -5.94 -2.67
N ILE A 137 17.13 -6.82 -3.04
CA ILE A 137 16.12 -7.34 -2.10
C ILE A 137 16.79 -8.34 -1.16
N GLY A 138 16.61 -8.17 0.15
CA GLY A 138 17.23 -9.00 1.17
C GLY A 138 18.65 -8.58 1.58
N THR A 139 19.18 -7.47 1.06
CA THR A 139 20.49 -6.94 1.49
C THR A 139 20.39 -5.89 2.60
N GLY A 140 19.18 -5.41 2.90
CA GLY A 140 18.94 -4.43 3.95
C GLY A 140 18.78 -5.05 5.34
N SER A 141 18.54 -4.20 6.34
CA SER A 141 18.12 -4.63 7.67
C SER A 141 16.74 -5.29 7.64
N PHE A 142 16.41 -6.06 8.68
CA PHE A 142 15.09 -6.66 8.80
C PHE A 142 13.95 -5.64 8.67
N VAL A 143 14.10 -4.46 9.27
CA VAL A 143 13.08 -3.41 9.22
C VAL A 143 12.95 -2.82 7.81
N GLN A 144 14.06 -2.59 7.12
CA GLN A 144 14.04 -2.11 5.73
C GLN A 144 13.32 -3.10 4.81
N GLU A 145 13.58 -4.41 4.95
CA GLU A 145 12.93 -5.44 4.15
C GLU A 145 11.45 -5.64 4.53
N LEU A 146 11.12 -5.50 5.82
CA LEU A 146 9.74 -5.52 6.30
C LEU A 146 8.93 -4.35 5.70
N LEU A 147 9.47 -3.13 5.78
CA LEU A 147 8.82 -1.94 5.20
C LEU A 147 8.71 -2.09 3.68
N HIS A 148 9.75 -2.57 3.01
CA HIS A 148 9.70 -2.88 1.58
C HIS A 148 8.55 -3.85 1.25
N ALA A 149 8.41 -4.95 2.01
CA ALA A 149 7.36 -5.95 1.78
C ALA A 149 5.94 -5.39 2.02
N ILE A 150 5.77 -4.51 3.00
CA ILE A 150 4.49 -3.85 3.29
C ILE A 150 4.04 -3.00 2.09
N PHE A 151 4.95 -2.17 1.56
CA PHE A 151 4.67 -1.24 0.46
C PHE A 151 4.81 -1.86 -0.94
N THR A 152 5.23 -3.12 -1.06
CA THR A 152 5.31 -3.81 -2.36
C THR A 152 3.92 -4.21 -2.86
N LEU A 153 3.54 -3.77 -4.07
CA LEU A 153 2.30 -4.21 -4.73
C LEU A 153 2.53 -5.43 -5.65
N PRO A 154 1.58 -6.37 -5.73
CA PRO A 154 1.62 -7.47 -6.70
C PRO A 154 1.62 -6.93 -8.13
N ARG A 155 2.49 -7.45 -8.99
CA ARG A 155 2.55 -7.10 -10.43
C ARG A 155 1.62 -7.96 -11.29
N ASP A 156 0.42 -8.22 -10.79
CA ASP A 156 -0.60 -9.06 -11.42
C ASP A 156 -1.48 -8.30 -12.42
N GLY A 157 -1.23 -7.01 -12.64
CA GLY A 157 -2.01 -6.14 -13.51
C GLY A 157 -3.40 -5.78 -12.95
N ALA A 158 -3.78 -6.32 -11.79
CA ALA A 158 -4.98 -5.89 -11.10
C ALA A 158 -4.81 -4.45 -10.60
N ARG A 159 -5.91 -3.75 -10.33
CA ARG A 159 -5.90 -2.40 -9.76
C ARG A 159 -6.79 -2.35 -8.53
N PHE A 160 -6.60 -1.37 -7.66
CA PHE A 160 -7.52 -1.17 -6.54
C PHE A 160 -8.96 -0.91 -7.04
N GLU A 161 -9.92 -1.60 -6.44
CA GLU A 161 -11.35 -1.47 -6.77
C GLU A 161 -11.86 -0.06 -6.47
N ARG A 162 -11.45 0.49 -5.31
CA ARG A 162 -11.84 1.85 -4.89
C ARG A 162 -11.07 2.89 -5.70
N SER A 163 -11.81 3.84 -6.29
CA SER A 163 -11.24 4.89 -7.14
C SER A 163 -10.19 5.76 -6.43
N GLY A 164 -10.39 6.05 -5.14
CA GLY A 164 -9.44 6.82 -4.33
C GLY A 164 -8.07 6.14 -4.19
N ASP A 165 -8.06 4.81 -4.09
CA ASP A 165 -6.85 4.03 -3.82
C ASP A 165 -6.01 3.78 -5.09
N ARG A 166 -6.56 4.07 -6.28
CA ARG A 166 -5.81 4.02 -7.55
C ARG A 166 -4.64 5.03 -7.60
N ALA A 167 -4.64 6.02 -6.71
CA ALA A 167 -3.48 6.88 -6.52
C ALA A 167 -2.25 6.10 -6.04
N TYR A 168 -2.44 5.05 -5.23
CA TYR A 168 -1.36 4.18 -4.77
C TYR A 168 -0.77 3.32 -5.89
N ASP A 169 -1.61 2.79 -6.77
CA ASP A 169 -1.15 2.06 -7.96
C ASP A 169 -0.25 2.98 -8.82
N ARG A 170 -0.69 4.22 -9.08
CA ARG A 170 0.08 5.21 -9.84
C ARG A 170 1.38 5.59 -9.16
N ALA A 171 1.40 5.75 -7.84
CA ALA A 171 2.60 6.09 -7.09
C ALA A 171 3.63 4.96 -7.15
N TYR A 172 3.18 3.70 -7.09
CA TYR A 172 4.04 2.52 -7.18
C TYR A 172 4.61 2.30 -8.59
N GLU A 173 3.81 2.59 -9.63
CA GLU A 173 4.23 2.51 -11.03
C GLU A 173 5.03 3.75 -11.49
N ALA A 174 5.10 4.80 -10.68
CA ALA A 174 5.80 6.03 -11.03
C ALA A 174 7.30 5.78 -11.20
N GLY A 175 7.85 6.20 -12.33
CA GLY A 175 9.29 6.25 -12.57
C GLY A 175 9.90 7.61 -12.20
N GLY A 176 11.21 7.64 -12.01
CA GLY A 176 11.98 8.85 -11.72
C GLY A 176 12.23 9.08 -10.23
N ASN A 177 12.74 10.25 -9.86
CA ASN A 177 13.18 10.48 -8.48
C ASN A 177 11.98 10.70 -7.53
N CYS A 178 11.69 9.70 -6.68
CA CYS A 178 10.58 9.71 -5.71
C CYS A 178 10.64 10.88 -4.72
N GLU A 179 11.83 11.36 -4.35
CA GLU A 179 12.02 12.51 -3.46
C GLU A 179 11.48 13.79 -4.10
N ARG A 180 11.65 13.94 -5.43
CA ARG A 180 11.13 15.10 -6.17
C ARG A 180 9.64 15.02 -6.41
N LEU A 181 9.08 13.81 -6.58
CA LEU A 181 7.64 13.63 -6.72
C LEU A 181 6.88 13.93 -5.43
N TYR A 182 7.49 13.64 -4.27
CA TYR A 182 6.88 13.78 -2.96
C TYR A 182 7.77 14.59 -2.00
N PRO A 183 7.99 15.88 -2.27
CA PRO A 183 8.99 16.70 -1.58
C PRO A 183 8.62 17.05 -0.12
N THR A 184 7.34 16.93 0.24
CA THR A 184 6.87 17.19 1.61
C THR A 184 7.26 16.08 2.59
N CYS A 185 7.46 14.86 2.10
CA CYS A 185 8.00 13.79 2.91
C CYS A 185 9.53 13.76 2.79
N ARG A 186 10.25 13.99 3.90
CA ARG A 186 11.72 13.97 3.92
C ARG A 186 12.32 12.60 4.21
N HIS A 187 11.53 11.67 4.75
CA HIS A 187 12.00 10.38 5.22
C HIS A 187 11.77 9.28 4.17
N SER A 188 12.82 8.50 3.88
CA SER A 188 12.72 7.26 3.09
C SER A 188 12.44 6.07 4.00
N ILE A 189 11.74 5.06 3.47
CA ILE A 189 11.57 3.77 4.16
C ILE A 189 12.86 2.96 4.26
N TYR A 190 13.95 3.39 3.60
CA TYR A 190 15.26 2.75 3.66
C TYR A 190 16.25 3.46 4.57
N ASP A 191 15.98 4.69 5.02
CA ASP A 191 16.87 5.47 5.88
C ASP A 191 16.51 5.34 7.37
N VAL A 192 15.92 4.20 7.76
CA VAL A 192 15.60 3.88 9.15
C VAL A 192 16.82 3.31 9.86
N GLU A 193 17.51 4.16 10.63
CA GLU A 193 18.53 3.76 11.60
C GLU A 193 17.84 3.19 12.85
N PHE A 194 18.04 1.89 13.10
CA PHE A 194 17.65 1.20 14.33
C PHE A 194 18.88 0.52 14.92
#